data_AF-A0A4Q3ITB7-F1
#
_entry.id   AF-A0A4Q3ITB7-F1
#
_cell.length_a   1.000
_cell.length_b   1.000
_cell.length_c   1.000
_cell.angle_alpha   90.00
_cell.angle_beta   90.00
_cell.angle_gamma   90.00
#
_symmetry.space_group_name_H-M   'P 1'
#
loop_
_entity.id
_entity.type
_entity.pdbx_description
1 polymer ?
#
loop_
_entity_poly.entity_id
_entity_poly.type
_entity_poly.pdbx_seq_one_letter_code
_entity_poly.pdbx_strand_id
1 'polypeptide(L)'
;MAKWEKIRAVRRVVTGALEIERKNKVIGSSLEAAPIVAITDPDLLASLEGVDFAEIAITSFIEVEKGEGPASAFRLDEQPGVAVVFQKATGKQCIRSRRFFADVGSDPDYPALSARDAQAMRERAAAGL
;
A
#
# COMPACT_ATOMS: atom_id res chain seq x y z
N MET A 1 -24.11 -0.95 -3.57
CA MET A 1 -22.81 -0.45 -4.08
C MET A 1 -22.21 -1.48 -5.02
N ALA A 2 -21.73 -1.05 -6.17
CA ALA A 2 -20.91 -1.88 -7.04
C ALA A 2 -19.56 -2.21 -6.38
N LYS A 3 -18.90 -3.32 -6.77
CA LYS A 3 -17.60 -3.75 -6.20
C LYS A 3 -16.58 -2.61 -6.13
N TRP A 4 -16.44 -1.84 -7.21
CA TRP A 4 -15.47 -0.74 -7.28
C TRP A 4 -15.83 0.48 -6.43
N GLU A 5 -17.10 0.71 -6.15
CA GLU A 5 -17.52 1.77 -5.23
C GLU A 5 -17.08 1.45 -3.81
N LYS A 6 -17.21 0.18 -3.40
CA LYS A 6 -16.73 -0.33 -2.11
C LYS A 6 -15.21 -0.18 -1.98
N ILE A 7 -14.45 -0.64 -3.00
CA ILE A 7 -12.98 -0.51 -3.02
C ILE A 7 -12.55 0.97 -2.91
N ARG A 8 -13.19 1.87 -3.65
CA ARG A 8 -12.91 3.31 -3.58
C ARG A 8 -13.29 3.93 -2.25
N ALA A 9 -14.29 3.40 -1.54
CA ALA A 9 -14.65 3.84 -0.21
C ALA A 9 -13.53 3.49 0.79
N VAL A 10 -13.04 2.25 0.79
CA VAL A 10 -11.91 1.86 1.66
C VAL A 10 -10.65 2.67 1.34
N ARG A 11 -10.33 2.84 0.06
CA ARG A 11 -9.17 3.65 -0.39
C ARG A 11 -9.21 5.09 0.13
N ARG A 12 -10.41 5.70 0.22
CA ARG A 12 -10.58 7.06 0.76
C ARG A 12 -10.14 7.14 2.22
N VAL A 13 -10.50 6.15 3.04
CA VAL A 13 -10.07 6.08 4.45
C VAL A 13 -8.56 5.95 4.55
N VAL A 14 -7.96 5.06 3.75
CA VAL A 14 -6.49 4.91 3.69
C VAL A 14 -5.81 6.22 3.31
N THR A 15 -6.31 6.90 2.27
CA THR A 15 -5.72 8.16 1.80
C THR A 15 -5.86 9.26 2.85
N GLY A 16 -6.98 9.30 3.59
CA GLY A 16 -7.19 10.21 4.71
C GLY A 16 -6.17 10.01 5.83
N ALA A 17 -5.91 8.76 6.22
CA ALA A 17 -4.90 8.44 7.22
C ALA A 17 -3.50 8.89 6.77
N LEU A 18 -3.12 8.59 5.52
CA LEU A 18 -1.81 8.98 4.99
C LEU A 18 -1.62 10.50 4.85
N GLU A 19 -2.70 11.25 4.64
CA GLU A 19 -2.63 12.70 4.54
C GLU A 19 -2.28 13.37 5.87
N ILE A 20 -2.71 12.79 7.00
CA ILE A 20 -2.28 13.27 8.33
C ILE A 20 -0.77 13.12 8.48
N GLU A 21 -0.22 11.97 8.07
CA GLU A 21 1.21 11.70 8.17
C GLU A 21 2.06 12.55 7.23
N ARG A 22 1.53 12.89 6.04
CA ARG A 22 2.17 13.89 5.15
C ARG A 22 2.20 15.26 5.80
N LYS A 23 1.10 15.71 6.40
CA LYS A 23 1.04 17.00 7.11
C LYS A 23 2.02 17.05 8.29
N ASN A 24 2.20 15.92 8.98
CA ASN A 24 3.17 15.76 10.05
C ASN A 24 4.62 15.56 9.55
N LYS A 25 4.85 15.57 8.22
CA LYS A 25 6.16 15.37 7.57
C LYS A 25 6.82 14.01 7.90
N VAL A 26 6.01 13.00 8.23
CA VAL A 26 6.49 11.64 8.54
C VAL A 26 6.82 10.86 7.25
N ILE A 27 6.06 11.11 6.19
CA ILE A 27 6.23 10.57 4.85
C ILE A 27 6.17 11.67 3.79
N GLY A 28 6.92 11.52 2.70
CA GLY A 28 6.82 12.37 1.51
C GLY A 28 5.89 11.79 0.44
N SER A 29 5.80 10.47 0.34
CA SER A 29 4.96 9.75 -0.62
C SER A 29 4.13 8.64 0.05
N SER A 30 2.98 8.28 -0.52
CA SER A 30 2.21 7.11 -0.08
C SER A 30 2.99 5.80 -0.22
N LEU A 31 3.98 5.75 -1.12
CA LEU A 31 4.89 4.61 -1.26
C LEU A 31 5.74 4.38 -0.02
N GLU A 32 5.92 5.37 0.85
CA GLU A 32 6.61 5.19 2.14
C GLU A 32 5.71 4.57 3.22
N ALA A 33 4.48 4.16 2.89
CA ALA A 33 3.52 3.62 3.85
C ALA A 33 3.29 2.11 3.69
N ALA A 34 2.93 1.50 4.81
CA ALA A 34 2.54 0.10 4.99
C ALA A 34 1.29 0.00 5.90
N PRO A 35 0.15 0.65 5.57
CA PRO A 35 -0.98 0.71 6.48
C PRO A 35 -1.61 -0.66 6.76
N ILE A 36 -2.13 -0.83 7.97
CA ILE A 36 -3.02 -1.93 8.36
C ILE A 36 -4.46 -1.40 8.33
N VAL A 37 -5.33 -2.10 7.60
CA VAL A 37 -6.72 -1.72 7.37
C VAL A 37 -7.62 -2.77 8.00
N ALA A 38 -8.22 -2.43 9.13
CA ALA A 38 -9.22 -3.27 9.79
C ALA A 38 -10.61 -2.93 9.28
N ILE A 39 -11.36 -3.94 8.87
CA ILE A 39 -12.71 -3.79 8.31
C ILE A 39 -13.69 -4.68 9.07
N THR A 40 -14.77 -4.09 9.57
CA THR A 40 -15.82 -4.83 10.27
C THR A 40 -16.87 -5.40 9.32
N ASP A 41 -17.15 -4.69 8.23
CA ASP A 41 -18.16 -5.05 7.24
C ASP A 41 -17.66 -6.21 6.33
N PRO A 42 -18.25 -7.42 6.42
CA PRO A 42 -17.89 -8.56 5.57
C PRO A 42 -18.07 -8.26 4.08
N ASP A 43 -19.02 -7.40 3.75
CA ASP A 43 -19.40 -7.04 2.39
C ASP A 43 -18.36 -6.12 1.73
N LEU A 44 -17.60 -5.35 2.52
CA LEU A 44 -16.43 -4.59 2.10
C LEU A 44 -15.19 -5.49 1.99
N LEU A 45 -14.99 -6.40 2.94
CA LEU A 45 -13.90 -7.39 2.90
C LEU A 45 -13.98 -8.24 1.62
N ALA A 46 -15.16 -8.80 1.32
CA ALA A 46 -15.40 -9.58 0.10
C ALA A 46 -15.13 -8.78 -1.19
N SER A 47 -15.27 -7.45 -1.15
CA SER A 47 -14.98 -6.60 -2.31
C SER A 47 -13.47 -6.44 -2.57
N LEU A 48 -12.63 -6.64 -1.56
CA LEU A 48 -11.17 -6.56 -1.65
C LEU A 48 -10.51 -7.91 -1.97
N GLU A 49 -11.25 -9.02 -1.87
CA GLU A 49 -10.74 -10.34 -2.24
C GLU A 49 -10.26 -10.38 -3.70
N GLY A 50 -9.03 -10.88 -3.87
CA GLY A 50 -8.34 -10.99 -5.16
C GLY A 50 -7.86 -9.65 -5.75
N VAL A 51 -7.93 -8.54 -5.01
CA VAL A 51 -7.44 -7.23 -5.45
C VAL A 51 -6.10 -6.94 -4.78
N ASP A 52 -5.09 -6.53 -5.55
CA ASP A 52 -3.87 -5.93 -4.97
C ASP A 52 -4.20 -4.55 -4.42
N PHE A 53 -4.58 -4.51 -3.15
CA PHE A 53 -5.03 -3.27 -2.53
C PHE A 53 -3.87 -2.28 -2.30
N ALA A 54 -2.62 -2.75 -2.21
CA ALA A 54 -1.46 -1.87 -2.10
C ALA A 54 -1.27 -1.08 -3.40
N GLU A 55 -1.48 -1.73 -4.55
CA GLU A 55 -1.46 -1.08 -5.85
C GLU A 55 -2.59 -0.05 -5.98
N ILE A 56 -3.80 -0.40 -5.57
CA ILE A 56 -4.96 0.53 -5.59
C ILE A 56 -4.75 1.73 -4.65
N ALA A 57 -4.17 1.52 -3.47
CA ALA A 57 -3.87 2.56 -2.48
C ALA A 57 -2.54 3.31 -2.76
N ILE A 58 -1.75 2.85 -3.73
CA ILE A 58 -0.43 3.40 -4.08
C ILE A 58 0.51 3.40 -2.85
N THR A 59 0.53 2.30 -2.11
CA THR A 59 1.42 2.06 -0.97
C THR A 59 2.43 0.98 -1.30
N SER A 60 3.56 0.92 -0.56
CA SER A 60 4.51 -0.18 -0.77
C SER A 60 3.93 -1.49 -0.28
N PHE A 61 3.29 -1.46 0.89
CA PHE A 61 2.61 -2.59 1.51
C PHE A 61 1.22 -2.16 1.98
N ILE A 62 0.33 -3.13 2.17
CA ILE A 62 -0.93 -2.95 2.87
C ILE A 62 -1.34 -4.29 3.47
N GLU A 63 -1.89 -4.26 4.66
CA GLU A 63 -2.52 -5.43 5.26
C GLU A 63 -4.00 -5.12 5.46
N VAL A 64 -4.86 -6.08 5.12
CA VAL A 64 -6.30 -5.97 5.32
C VAL A 64 -6.72 -7.08 6.26
N GLU A 65 -7.31 -6.71 7.39
CA GLU A 65 -7.76 -7.64 8.42
C GLU A 65 -9.24 -7.45 8.75
N LYS A 66 -9.86 -8.49 9.28
CA LYS A 66 -11.23 -8.44 9.75
C LYS A 66 -11.26 -7.98 11.21
N GLY A 67 -12.04 -6.95 11.52
CA GLY A 67 -12.26 -6.49 12.88
C GLY A 67 -12.42 -4.98 12.98
N GLU A 68 -12.56 -4.49 14.20
CA GLU A 68 -12.71 -3.05 14.48
C GLU A 68 -11.38 -2.28 14.42
N GLY A 69 -10.25 -2.99 14.53
CA GLY A 69 -8.93 -2.37 14.73
C GLY A 69 -8.82 -1.67 16.09
N PRO A 70 -7.65 -1.09 16.42
CA PRO A 70 -7.47 -0.40 17.69
C PRO A 70 -8.29 0.88 17.77
N ALA A 71 -8.63 1.30 18.99
CA ALA A 71 -9.37 2.55 19.22
C ALA A 71 -8.64 3.79 18.68
N SER A 72 -7.30 3.77 18.67
CA SER A 72 -6.44 4.84 18.15
C SER A 72 -6.33 4.88 16.62
N ALA A 73 -6.90 3.92 15.89
CA ALA A 73 -6.87 3.91 14.43
C ALA A 73 -7.67 5.07 13.83
N PHE A 74 -7.23 5.56 12.68
CA PHE A 74 -7.93 6.58 11.91
C PHE A 74 -9.22 6.02 11.31
N ARG A 75 -10.31 6.79 11.37
CA ARG A 75 -11.63 6.46 10.80
C ARG A 75 -12.21 7.68 10.11
N LEU A 76 -13.05 7.45 9.11
CA LEU A 76 -13.88 8.48 8.50
C LEU A 76 -15.34 8.25 8.90
N ASP A 77 -16.07 9.32 9.16
CA ASP A 77 -17.49 9.26 9.53
C ASP A 77 -18.34 8.68 8.39
N GLU A 78 -17.93 8.89 7.14
CA GLU A 78 -18.59 8.32 5.96
C GLU A 78 -18.35 6.81 5.82
N GLN A 79 -17.39 6.24 6.56
CA GLN A 79 -17.14 4.80 6.56
C GLN A 79 -16.70 4.27 7.94
N PRO A 80 -17.63 4.20 8.92
CA PRO A 80 -17.30 3.88 10.31
C PRO A 80 -16.79 2.45 10.51
N GLY A 81 -17.10 1.54 9.56
CA GLY A 81 -16.65 0.15 9.59
C GLY A 81 -15.22 -0.08 9.06
N VAL A 82 -14.46 0.98 8.75
CA VAL A 82 -13.09 0.89 8.25
C VAL A 82 -12.17 1.71 9.15
N ALA A 83 -11.18 1.05 9.72
CA ALA A 83 -10.16 1.64 10.57
C ALA A 83 -8.78 1.46 9.94
N VAL A 84 -7.96 2.52 9.92
CA VAL A 84 -6.63 2.50 9.32
C VAL A 84 -5.59 2.87 10.35
N VAL A 85 -4.63 1.97 10.56
CA VAL A 85 -3.42 2.23 11.33
C VAL A 85 -2.29 2.51 10.36
N PHE A 86 -1.70 3.71 10.46
CA PHE A 86 -0.51 4.01 9.68
C PHE A 86 0.69 3.22 10.22
N GLN A 87 1.47 2.66 9.29
CA GLN A 87 2.84 2.24 9.54
C GLN A 87 3.72 2.71 8.39
N LYS A 88 4.99 2.96 8.70
CA LYS A 88 5.99 3.31 7.70
C LYS A 88 6.51 2.04 7.01
N ALA A 89 6.65 2.08 5.70
CA ALA A 89 7.20 0.98 4.93
C ALA A 89 8.64 0.69 5.34
N THR A 90 8.97 -0.59 5.47
CA THR A 90 10.30 -1.07 5.86
C THR A 90 11.10 -1.54 4.65
N GLY A 91 12.41 -1.69 4.83
CA GLY A 91 13.33 -2.10 3.77
C GLY A 91 13.97 -0.89 3.08
N LYS A 92 14.39 -1.07 1.84
CA LYS A 92 15.05 -0.05 1.04
C LYS A 92 14.15 0.35 -0.14
N GLN A 93 14.26 1.60 -0.55
CA GLN A 93 13.53 2.11 -1.71
C GLN A 93 14.19 1.65 -3.00
N CYS A 94 13.43 1.03 -3.90
CA CYS A 94 13.87 0.75 -5.26
C CYS A 94 13.87 2.05 -6.09
N ILE A 95 14.98 2.38 -6.75
CA ILE A 95 15.09 3.65 -7.50
C ILE A 95 14.16 3.72 -8.73
N ARG A 96 13.74 2.57 -9.28
CA ARG A 96 12.90 2.50 -10.49
C ARG A 96 11.42 2.69 -10.16
N SER A 97 10.88 1.84 -9.29
CA SER A 97 9.46 1.88 -8.92
C SER A 97 9.15 2.83 -7.77
N ARG A 98 10.16 3.26 -7.00
CA ARG A 98 10.04 4.01 -5.74
C ARG A 98 9.30 3.29 -4.62
N ARG A 99 8.92 2.02 -4.82
CA ARG A 99 8.38 1.13 -3.78
C ARG A 99 9.52 0.64 -2.88
N PHE A 100 9.17 0.33 -1.64
CA PHE A 100 10.07 -0.24 -0.65
C PHE A 100 9.98 -1.77 -0.72
N PHE A 101 11.14 -2.41 -0.65
CA PHE A 101 11.25 -3.87 -0.58
C PHE A 101 12.41 -4.27 0.34
N ALA A 102 12.34 -5.49 0.90
CA ALA A 102 13.42 -6.06 1.69
C ALA A 102 14.60 -6.55 0.83
N ASP A 103 14.34 -6.85 -0.45
CA ASP A 103 15.29 -7.49 -1.38
C ASP A 103 16.08 -6.50 -2.25
N VAL A 104 15.89 -5.18 -2.08
CA VAL A 104 16.64 -4.19 -2.86
C VAL A 104 18.13 -4.32 -2.57
N GLY A 105 18.91 -4.57 -3.63
CA GLY A 105 20.35 -4.83 -3.56
C GLY A 105 20.75 -6.30 -3.43
N SER A 106 19.79 -7.22 -3.55
CA SER A 106 20.08 -8.66 -3.66
C SER A 106 20.70 -9.05 -5.01
N ASP A 107 20.40 -8.31 -6.08
CA ASP A 107 20.98 -8.51 -7.41
C ASP A 107 22.26 -7.66 -7.56
N PRO A 108 23.44 -8.27 -7.78
CA PRO A 108 24.70 -7.54 -7.92
C PRO A 108 24.78 -6.69 -9.19
N ASP A 109 24.08 -7.06 -10.27
CA ASP A 109 24.04 -6.27 -11.51
C ASP A 109 23.12 -5.05 -11.36
N TYR A 110 22.14 -5.13 -10.45
CA TYR A 110 21.16 -4.08 -10.18
C TYR A 110 21.04 -3.75 -8.68
N PRO A 111 22.11 -3.22 -8.04
CA PRO A 111 22.21 -3.09 -6.59
C PRO A 111 21.22 -2.07 -5.98
N ALA A 112 20.60 -1.23 -6.80
CA ALA A 112 19.60 -0.24 -6.38
C ALA A 112 18.16 -0.65 -6.71
N LEU A 113 17.94 -1.86 -7.24
CA LEU A 113 16.63 -2.39 -7.62
C LEU A 113 16.21 -3.56 -6.73
N SER A 114 14.89 -3.75 -6.60
CA SER A 114 14.32 -5.01 -6.10
C SER A 114 14.46 -6.10 -7.17
N ALA A 115 14.33 -7.37 -6.78
CA ALA A 115 14.45 -8.50 -7.71
C ALA A 115 13.43 -8.39 -8.86
N ARG A 116 12.20 -7.94 -8.55
CA ARG A 116 11.17 -7.66 -9.56
C ARG A 116 11.63 -6.64 -10.60
N ASP A 117 12.21 -5.53 -10.14
CA ASP A 117 12.59 -4.44 -11.02
C ASP A 117 13.88 -4.74 -11.80
N ALA A 118 14.79 -5.51 -11.20
CA ALA A 118 15.96 -6.07 -11.89
C ALA A 118 15.54 -7.01 -13.03
N GLN A 119 14.59 -7.93 -12.78
CA GLN A 119 14.05 -8.82 -13.80
C GLN A 119 13.43 -8.04 -14.97
N ALA A 120 12.64 -7.00 -14.68
CA ALA A 120 12.06 -6.15 -15.71
C ALA A 120 13.14 -5.43 -16.57
N MET A 121 14.28 -5.04 -15.97
CA MET A 121 15.38 -4.45 -16.73
C MET A 121 16.06 -5.47 -17.65
N ARG A 122 16.22 -6.72 -17.20
CA ARG A 122 16.77 -7.80 -18.03
C ARG A 122 15.86 -8.12 -19.21
N GLU A 123 14.55 -8.16 -19.00
CA GLU A 123 13.55 -8.36 -20.07
C GLU A 123 13.61 -7.24 -21.12
N ARG A 124 13.75 -5.98 -20.69
CA ARG A 124 13.93 -4.85 -21.63
C ARG A 124 15.21 -4.98 -22.44
N ALA A 125 16.33 -5.30 -21.79
CA ALA A 125 17.61 -5.52 -22.46
C ALA A 125 17.53 -6.68 -23.47
N ALA A 126 16.87 -7.78 -23.11
CA ALA A 126 16.63 -8.91 -24.01
C ALA A 126 15.72 -8.55 -25.20
N ALA A 127 14.78 -7.62 -25.00
CA ALA A 127 13.95 -7.07 -26.06
C ALA A 127 14.65 -5.99 -26.91
N GLY A 128 15.90 -5.60 -26.57
CA GLY A 128 16.66 -4.57 -27.28
C GLY A 128 16.15 -3.14 -27.06
N LEU A 129 15.47 -2.89 -25.93
CA LEU A 129 14.93 -1.59 -25.50
C LEU A 129 15.77 -0.94 -24.40
#